data_AF-A0A485KNB9-F1
#
_entry.id   AF-A0A485KNB9-F1
#
_cell.length_a   1.000
_cell.length_b   1.000
_cell.length_c   1.000
_cell.angle_alpha   90.00
_cell.angle_beta   90.00
_cell.angle_gamma   90.00
#
_symmetry.space_group_name_H-M   'P 1'
#
loop_
_entity.id
_entity.type
_entity.pdbx_description
1 polymer ?
#
loop_
_entity_poly.entity_id
_entity_poly.type
_entity_poly.pdbx_seq_one_letter_code
_entity_poly.pdbx_strand_id
1 'polypeptide(L)'
;MVDAADEAKTRGNRFFQEGQYQQAVDAFTEAISIDGSNAVYYSNRSGAYLKLNKAAQAVADARKCVELRPEWPKGYSRLGTSLFYQKKYADAKAAYEKGLTKDAADANLKDGLKNATAALSGAGAPQTLRQLCWDTTHAKFRAYQFVLRALMVISFVLYWTAGWGSAALATFCFGNFFKVAALNFVSFLAYNHGTPQLNAAYGQRLVMDPATQSLLFCLLFWFSSPYALAFFPILLNEIVHFASFASSLLAALGSNAGSTLETAVFDKIMPYFVGPQTPWHTLNTHAKWAAVYHRTPAVVASLDVAIGLSLIFELLTPARNFMLLLVYWQLLRIRYMISPQLKNAFADLDRGITTLVYHPRCPAIVATGYTKLQGMLAGMVKMPTPEEYQQQQGQSKCSIM
;
A
#
# COMPACT_ATOMS: atom_id res chain seq x y z
N MET A 1 -35.44 -21.31 -23.41
CA MET A 1 -34.11 -20.68 -23.56
C MET A 1 -33.88 -19.56 -22.55
N VAL A 2 -34.88 -18.72 -22.25
CA VAL A 2 -34.79 -17.67 -21.20
C VAL A 2 -34.47 -18.25 -19.81
N ASP A 3 -34.98 -19.44 -19.49
CA ASP A 3 -34.74 -20.08 -18.18
C ASP A 3 -33.27 -20.42 -17.92
N ALA A 4 -32.54 -20.87 -18.95
CA ALA A 4 -31.11 -21.21 -18.83
C ALA A 4 -30.23 -19.96 -18.61
N ALA A 5 -30.56 -18.84 -19.25
CA ALA A 5 -29.87 -17.56 -19.02
C ALA A 5 -30.12 -17.02 -17.60
N ASP A 6 -31.34 -17.19 -17.10
CA ASP A 6 -31.71 -16.76 -15.76
C ASP A 6 -31.15 -17.66 -14.65
N GLU A 7 -30.97 -18.96 -14.91
CA GLU A 7 -30.19 -19.85 -14.06
C GLU A 7 -28.73 -19.41 -13.99
N ALA A 8 -28.09 -19.12 -15.13
CA ALA A 8 -26.71 -18.63 -15.17
C ALA A 8 -26.55 -17.28 -14.43
N LYS A 9 -27.50 -16.36 -14.57
CA LYS A 9 -27.58 -15.12 -13.75
C LYS A 9 -27.67 -15.45 -12.26
N THR A 10 -28.52 -16.39 -11.88
CA THR A 10 -28.72 -16.75 -10.47
C THR A 10 -27.45 -17.38 -9.87
N ARG A 11 -26.75 -18.23 -10.63
CA ARG A 11 -25.42 -18.74 -10.26
C ARG A 11 -24.40 -17.60 -10.12
N GLY A 12 -24.35 -16.68 -11.08
CA GLY A 12 -23.44 -15.52 -11.03
C GLY A 12 -23.69 -14.62 -9.82
N ASN A 13 -24.96 -14.41 -9.45
CA ASN A 13 -25.33 -13.65 -8.25
C ASN A 13 -24.86 -14.37 -6.97
N ARG A 14 -24.96 -15.70 -6.92
CA ARG A 14 -24.47 -16.51 -5.78
C ARG A 14 -22.96 -16.37 -5.63
N PHE A 15 -22.20 -16.60 -6.71
CA PHE A 15 -20.75 -16.42 -6.70
C PHE A 15 -20.34 -14.98 -6.32
N PHE A 16 -21.12 -13.98 -6.75
CA PHE A 16 -20.88 -12.60 -6.38
C PHE A 16 -21.07 -12.35 -4.87
N GLN A 17 -22.08 -12.97 -4.25
CA GLN A 17 -22.32 -12.89 -2.80
C GLN A 17 -21.25 -13.63 -2.00
N GLU A 18 -20.73 -14.73 -2.53
CA GLU A 18 -19.65 -15.54 -1.93
C GLU A 18 -18.25 -14.93 -2.12
N GLY A 19 -18.14 -13.79 -2.83
CA GLY A 19 -16.87 -13.11 -3.09
C GLY A 19 -16.03 -13.74 -4.22
N GLN A 20 -16.57 -14.74 -4.91
CA GLN A 20 -15.94 -15.43 -6.04
C GLN A 20 -16.18 -14.65 -7.36
N TYR A 21 -15.61 -13.46 -7.46
CA TYR A 21 -15.97 -12.50 -8.51
C TYR A 21 -15.58 -12.93 -9.94
N GLN A 22 -14.52 -13.73 -10.12
CA GLN A 22 -14.15 -14.25 -11.45
C GLN A 22 -15.17 -15.29 -11.93
N GLN A 23 -15.60 -16.21 -11.06
CA GLN A 23 -16.66 -17.17 -11.38
C GLN A 23 -18.01 -16.48 -11.62
N ALA A 24 -18.29 -15.38 -10.91
CA ALA A 24 -19.45 -14.54 -11.20
C ALA A 24 -19.38 -13.92 -12.61
N VAL A 25 -18.21 -13.42 -13.03
CA VAL A 25 -18.00 -12.91 -14.40
C VAL A 25 -18.25 -14.01 -15.43
N ASP A 26 -17.74 -15.21 -15.19
CA ASP A 26 -17.87 -16.33 -16.13
C ASP A 26 -19.34 -16.75 -16.27
N ALA A 27 -20.07 -16.86 -15.16
CA ALA A 27 -21.50 -17.18 -15.16
C ALA A 27 -22.38 -16.08 -15.81
N PHE A 28 -22.06 -14.79 -15.60
CA PHE A 28 -22.77 -13.72 -16.33
C PHE A 28 -22.40 -13.68 -17.81
N THR A 29 -21.19 -14.10 -18.18
CA THR A 29 -20.78 -14.23 -19.59
C THR A 29 -21.53 -15.36 -20.28
N GLU A 30 -21.74 -16.49 -19.59
CA GLU A 30 -22.62 -17.56 -20.04
C GLU A 30 -24.05 -17.04 -20.25
N ALA A 31 -24.62 -16.31 -19.28
CA ALA A 31 -25.95 -15.70 -19.42
C ALA A 31 -26.06 -14.77 -20.64
N ILE A 32 -25.03 -13.95 -20.90
CA ILE A 32 -24.96 -13.06 -22.06
C ILE A 32 -24.82 -13.83 -23.38
N SER A 33 -24.12 -14.97 -23.38
CA SER A 33 -24.00 -15.82 -24.58
C SER A 33 -25.33 -16.47 -24.97
N ILE A 34 -26.19 -16.74 -23.98
CA ILE A 34 -27.53 -17.32 -24.19
C ILE A 34 -28.54 -16.23 -24.55
N ASP A 35 -28.52 -15.11 -23.84
CA ASP A 35 -29.34 -13.92 -24.13
C ASP A 35 -28.53 -12.63 -23.95
N GLY A 36 -28.05 -12.11 -25.08
CA GLY A 36 -27.26 -10.88 -25.14
C GLY A 36 -28.08 -9.59 -25.09
N SER A 37 -29.42 -9.67 -25.01
CA SER A 37 -30.32 -8.50 -25.04
C SER A 37 -30.68 -7.99 -23.64
N ASN A 38 -30.42 -8.77 -22.59
CA ASN A 38 -30.80 -8.42 -21.23
C ASN A 38 -29.76 -7.54 -20.53
N ALA A 39 -30.10 -6.26 -20.34
CA ALA A 39 -29.26 -5.27 -19.67
C ALA A 39 -28.84 -5.66 -18.24
N VAL A 40 -29.61 -6.51 -17.54
CA VAL A 40 -29.31 -6.92 -16.16
C VAL A 40 -28.02 -7.74 -16.09
N TYR A 41 -27.75 -8.60 -17.08
CA TYR A 41 -26.54 -9.43 -17.08
C TYR A 41 -25.29 -8.56 -17.21
N TYR A 42 -25.29 -7.58 -18.11
CA TYR A 42 -24.22 -6.60 -18.25
C TYR A 42 -24.06 -5.74 -16.99
N SER A 43 -25.17 -5.31 -16.37
CA SER A 43 -25.13 -4.56 -15.11
C SER A 43 -24.47 -5.36 -13.98
N ASN A 44 -24.79 -6.65 -13.84
CA ASN A 44 -24.22 -7.50 -12.81
C ASN A 44 -22.75 -7.85 -13.09
N ARG A 45 -22.40 -8.14 -14.35
CA ARG A 45 -21.02 -8.39 -14.78
C ARG A 45 -20.13 -7.16 -14.61
N SER A 46 -20.65 -5.96 -14.89
CA SER A 46 -19.92 -4.71 -14.61
C SER A 46 -19.58 -4.57 -13.12
N GLY A 47 -20.50 -4.94 -12.23
CA GLY A 47 -20.26 -4.96 -10.78
C GLY A 47 -19.18 -5.97 -10.39
N ALA A 48 -19.18 -7.16 -10.99
CA ALA A 48 -18.16 -8.19 -10.77
C ALA A 48 -16.78 -7.74 -11.27
N TYR A 49 -16.70 -7.11 -12.45
CA TYR A 49 -15.45 -6.53 -12.96
C TYR A 49 -14.89 -5.44 -12.05
N LEU A 50 -15.73 -4.59 -11.45
CA LEU A 50 -15.27 -3.59 -10.49
C LEU A 50 -14.64 -4.22 -9.24
N LYS A 51 -15.21 -5.33 -8.74
CA LYS A 51 -14.62 -6.08 -7.62
C LYS A 51 -13.28 -6.74 -7.95
N LEU A 52 -13.02 -6.99 -9.24
CA LEU A 52 -11.75 -7.47 -9.77
C LEU A 52 -10.79 -6.34 -10.20
N ASN A 53 -11.09 -5.08 -9.90
CA ASN A 53 -10.34 -3.90 -10.36
C ASN A 53 -10.22 -3.77 -11.90
N LYS A 54 -11.10 -4.43 -12.66
CA LYS A 54 -11.18 -4.42 -14.13
C LYS A 54 -12.10 -3.30 -14.61
N ALA A 55 -11.77 -2.05 -14.27
CA ALA A 55 -12.65 -0.88 -14.49
C ALA A 55 -12.90 -0.57 -15.98
N ALA A 56 -11.97 -0.92 -16.88
CA ALA A 56 -12.13 -0.80 -18.34
C ALA A 56 -13.29 -1.65 -18.86
N GLN A 57 -13.28 -2.94 -18.53
CA GLN A 57 -14.34 -3.88 -18.88
C GLN A 57 -15.68 -3.50 -18.23
N ALA A 58 -15.66 -3.02 -16.98
CA ALA A 58 -16.86 -2.57 -16.29
C ALA A 58 -17.56 -1.40 -17.01
N VAL A 59 -16.79 -0.43 -17.53
CA VAL A 59 -17.36 0.68 -18.31
C VAL A 59 -17.97 0.19 -19.62
N ALA A 60 -17.35 -0.76 -20.31
CA ALA A 60 -17.90 -1.31 -21.54
C ALA A 60 -19.27 -1.97 -21.30
N ASP A 61 -19.36 -2.83 -20.27
CA ASP A 61 -20.61 -3.48 -19.89
C ASP A 61 -21.67 -2.49 -19.40
N ALA A 62 -21.27 -1.49 -18.61
CA ALA A 62 -22.20 -0.48 -18.12
C ALA A 62 -22.72 0.43 -19.26
N ARG A 63 -21.91 0.72 -20.29
CA ARG A 63 -22.38 1.40 -21.51
C ARG A 63 -23.39 0.55 -22.27
N LYS A 64 -23.12 -0.75 -22.43
CA LYS A 64 -24.05 -1.67 -23.08
C LYS A 64 -25.38 -1.77 -22.32
N CYS A 65 -25.33 -1.76 -20.98
CA CYS A 65 -26.52 -1.72 -20.13
C CYS A 65 -27.38 -0.48 -20.42
N VAL A 66 -26.77 0.70 -20.54
CA VAL A 66 -27.49 1.96 -20.84
C VAL A 66 -28.01 1.99 -22.27
N GLU A 67 -27.29 1.38 -23.23
CA GLU A 67 -27.75 1.24 -24.61
C GLU A 67 -28.99 0.33 -24.71
N LEU A 68 -28.98 -0.81 -24.01
CA LEU A 68 -30.07 -1.79 -24.01
C LEU A 68 -31.29 -1.30 -23.22
N ARG A 69 -31.09 -0.52 -22.15
CA ARG A 69 -32.17 0.05 -21.34
C ARG A 69 -31.89 1.52 -20.96
N PRO A 70 -32.17 2.47 -21.87
CA PRO A 70 -31.93 3.91 -21.64
C PRO A 70 -32.78 4.53 -20.51
N GLU A 71 -33.90 3.89 -20.16
CA GLU A 71 -34.78 4.38 -19.09
C GLU A 71 -34.47 3.74 -17.73
N TRP A 72 -33.44 2.89 -17.63
CA TRP A 72 -33.14 2.15 -16.40
C TRP A 72 -32.07 2.85 -15.53
N PRO A 73 -32.43 3.44 -14.37
CA PRO A 73 -31.52 4.26 -13.57
C PRO A 73 -30.29 3.50 -13.06
N LYS A 74 -30.45 2.20 -12.74
CA LYS A 74 -29.34 1.35 -12.27
C LYS A 74 -28.23 1.18 -13.32
N GLY A 75 -28.55 1.26 -14.62
CA GLY A 75 -27.54 1.24 -15.69
C GLY A 75 -26.62 2.46 -15.62
N TYR A 76 -27.19 3.65 -15.42
CA TYR A 76 -26.44 4.89 -15.20
C TYR A 76 -25.63 4.86 -13.91
N SER A 77 -26.17 4.26 -12.84
CA SER A 77 -25.43 4.07 -11.58
C SER A 77 -24.18 3.20 -11.78
N ARG A 78 -24.28 2.09 -12.52
CA ARG A 78 -23.14 1.25 -12.89
C ARG A 78 -22.14 1.99 -13.78
N LEU A 79 -22.62 2.79 -14.74
CA LEU A 79 -21.77 3.56 -15.64
C LEU A 79 -20.99 4.63 -14.89
N GLY A 80 -21.68 5.43 -14.05
CA GLY A 80 -21.07 6.44 -13.21
C GLY A 80 -20.05 5.84 -12.24
N THR A 81 -20.38 4.71 -11.61
CA THR A 81 -19.45 4.01 -10.70
C THR A 81 -18.22 3.55 -11.48
N SER A 82 -18.40 2.92 -12.64
CA SER A 82 -17.29 2.39 -13.42
C SER A 82 -16.36 3.49 -13.95
N LEU A 83 -16.91 4.63 -14.39
CA LEU A 83 -16.15 5.80 -14.80
C LEU A 83 -15.43 6.47 -13.62
N PHE A 84 -16.06 6.48 -12.44
CA PHE A 84 -15.45 6.96 -11.21
C PHE A 84 -14.22 6.13 -10.82
N TYR A 85 -14.30 4.80 -10.93
CA TYR A 85 -13.15 3.89 -10.72
C TYR A 85 -12.05 4.07 -11.78
N GLN A 86 -12.39 4.50 -13.01
CA GLN A 86 -11.41 4.93 -14.02
C GLN A 86 -10.87 6.36 -13.80
N LYS A 87 -11.29 7.05 -12.73
CA LYS A 87 -10.94 8.46 -12.44
C LYS A 87 -11.42 9.46 -13.49
N LYS A 88 -12.38 9.07 -14.34
CA LYS A 88 -13.03 9.96 -15.31
C LYS A 88 -14.20 10.68 -14.64
N TYR A 89 -13.87 11.57 -13.69
CA TYR A 89 -14.88 12.14 -12.78
C TYR A 89 -15.91 13.04 -13.48
N ALA A 90 -15.51 13.76 -14.54
CA ALA A 90 -16.43 14.55 -15.36
C ALA A 90 -17.48 13.66 -16.06
N ASP A 91 -17.03 12.58 -16.70
CA ASP A 91 -17.93 11.62 -17.35
C ASP A 91 -18.80 10.88 -16.34
N ALA A 92 -18.24 10.55 -15.16
CA ALA A 92 -18.98 9.93 -14.08
C ALA A 92 -20.10 10.84 -13.57
N LYS A 93 -19.80 12.13 -13.34
CA LYS A 93 -20.79 13.15 -12.97
C LYS A 93 -21.92 13.22 -14.00
N ALA A 94 -21.57 13.34 -15.29
CA ALA A 94 -22.55 13.39 -16.37
C ALA A 94 -23.43 12.12 -16.43
N ALA A 95 -22.86 10.95 -16.18
CA ALA A 95 -23.61 9.69 -16.12
C ALA A 95 -24.59 9.66 -14.93
N TYR A 96 -24.17 10.12 -13.75
CA TYR A 96 -25.05 10.20 -12.59
C TYR A 96 -26.18 11.22 -12.77
N GLU A 97 -25.88 12.40 -13.34
CA GLU A 97 -26.88 13.43 -13.67
C GLU A 97 -27.93 12.88 -14.65
N LYS A 98 -27.49 12.20 -15.71
CA LYS A 98 -28.41 11.51 -16.65
C LYS A 98 -29.25 10.46 -15.93
N GLY A 99 -28.67 9.66 -15.04
CA GLY A 99 -29.43 8.70 -14.22
C GLY A 99 -30.51 9.38 -13.36
N LEU A 100 -30.19 10.52 -12.75
CA LEU A 100 -31.13 11.29 -11.93
C LEU A 100 -32.28 11.92 -12.72
N THR A 101 -32.10 12.15 -14.03
CA THR A 101 -33.23 12.53 -14.89
C THR A 101 -34.24 11.40 -15.07
N LYS A 102 -33.82 10.13 -14.86
CA LYS A 102 -34.67 8.94 -14.97
C LYS A 102 -35.31 8.57 -13.64
N ASP A 103 -34.56 8.69 -12.55
CA ASP A 103 -35.05 8.54 -11.19
C ASP A 103 -34.37 9.56 -10.27
N ALA A 104 -35.11 10.64 -9.97
CA ALA A 104 -34.65 11.72 -9.12
C ALA A 104 -34.60 11.35 -7.63
N ALA A 105 -35.14 10.20 -7.22
CA ALA A 105 -35.17 9.74 -5.84
C ALA A 105 -34.06 8.73 -5.50
N ASP A 106 -33.41 8.11 -6.49
CA ASP A 106 -32.38 7.08 -6.28
C ASP A 106 -31.19 7.60 -5.43
N ALA A 107 -31.02 7.00 -4.26
CA ALA A 107 -29.96 7.37 -3.31
C ALA A 107 -28.55 7.08 -3.84
N ASN A 108 -28.35 5.97 -4.56
CA ASN A 108 -27.03 5.60 -5.08
C ASN A 108 -26.56 6.59 -6.15
N LEU A 109 -27.49 7.09 -6.98
CA LEU A 109 -27.19 8.11 -7.98
C LEU A 109 -26.85 9.46 -7.33
N LYS A 110 -27.57 9.87 -6.27
CA LYS A 110 -27.26 11.10 -5.51
C LYS A 110 -25.91 11.00 -4.82
N ASP A 111 -25.63 9.89 -4.14
CA ASP A 111 -24.36 9.64 -3.47
C ASP A 111 -23.22 9.57 -4.47
N GLY A 112 -23.42 8.88 -5.60
CA GLY A 112 -22.48 8.84 -6.72
C GLY A 112 -22.18 10.21 -7.29
N LEU A 113 -23.21 11.04 -7.52
CA LEU A 113 -23.07 12.42 -7.99
C LEU A 113 -22.30 13.29 -7.00
N LYS A 114 -22.63 13.20 -5.70
CA LYS A 114 -21.92 13.91 -4.63
C LYS A 114 -20.45 13.51 -4.61
N ASN A 115 -20.15 12.21 -4.67
CA ASN A 115 -18.78 11.69 -4.68
C ASN A 115 -18.02 12.10 -5.95
N ALA A 116 -18.63 12.03 -7.12
CA ALA A 116 -18.04 12.48 -8.39
C ALA A 116 -17.78 14.00 -8.39
N THR A 117 -18.73 14.79 -7.86
CA THR A 117 -18.61 16.24 -7.73
C THR A 117 -17.55 16.61 -6.68
N ALA A 118 -17.48 15.89 -5.57
CA ALA A 118 -16.42 16.03 -4.56
C ALA A 118 -15.05 15.63 -5.11
N ALA A 119 -14.97 14.62 -5.99
CA ALA A 119 -13.73 14.26 -6.65
C ALA A 119 -13.32 15.27 -7.73
N LEU A 120 -14.29 15.87 -8.45
CA LEU A 120 -14.08 16.97 -9.41
C LEU A 120 -13.64 18.26 -8.70
N SER A 121 -14.32 18.63 -7.62
CA SER A 121 -13.99 19.82 -6.82
C SER A 121 -12.75 19.60 -5.95
N GLY A 122 -12.53 18.39 -5.43
CA GLY A 122 -11.31 17.99 -4.72
C GLY A 122 -10.08 17.89 -5.64
N ALA A 123 -10.27 17.95 -6.96
CA ALA A 123 -9.19 18.14 -7.92
C ALA A 123 -8.76 19.63 -8.04
N GLY A 124 -9.40 20.58 -7.34
CA GLY A 124 -9.07 22.01 -7.45
C GLY A 124 -9.53 22.99 -6.36
N ALA A 125 -10.28 22.59 -5.33
CA ALA A 125 -10.68 23.47 -4.23
C ALA A 125 -9.78 23.24 -2.99
N PRO A 126 -9.16 24.28 -2.42
CA PRO A 126 -8.37 24.13 -1.20
C PRO A 126 -9.30 23.67 -0.07
N GLN A 127 -8.97 22.53 0.54
CA GLN A 127 -9.66 22.07 1.76
C GLN A 127 -9.50 23.14 2.83
N THR A 128 -10.59 23.49 3.52
CA THR A 128 -10.49 24.42 4.65
C THR A 128 -9.72 23.76 5.81
N LEU A 129 -9.02 24.55 6.63
CA LEU A 129 -8.32 24.05 7.82
C LEU A 129 -9.21 23.20 8.72
N ARG A 130 -10.48 23.62 8.87
CA ARG A 130 -11.47 22.92 9.68
C ARG A 130 -11.78 21.52 9.11
N GLN A 131 -11.96 21.42 7.79
CA GLN A 131 -12.20 20.16 7.10
C GLN A 131 -10.99 19.22 7.17
N LEU A 132 -9.77 19.77 7.05
CA LEU A 132 -8.54 18.98 7.07
C LEU A 132 -8.27 18.35 8.44
N CYS A 133 -8.60 19.05 9.52
CA CYS A 133 -8.11 18.70 10.85
C CYS A 133 -9.20 18.37 11.89
N TRP A 134 -10.45 18.85 11.76
CA TRP A 134 -11.45 18.76 12.84
C TRP A 134 -12.82 18.19 12.48
N ASP A 135 -13.27 18.26 11.22
CA ASP A 135 -14.68 17.95 10.89
C ASP A 135 -15.07 16.47 11.04
N THR A 136 -14.12 15.54 10.92
CA THR A 136 -14.38 14.10 11.04
C THR A 136 -13.48 13.45 12.07
N THR A 137 -13.90 12.33 12.67
CA THR A 137 -13.05 11.53 13.55
C THR A 137 -11.75 11.12 12.85
N HIS A 138 -11.83 10.83 11.55
CA HIS A 138 -10.66 10.52 10.73
C HIS A 138 -9.74 11.73 10.54
N ALA A 139 -10.28 12.93 10.29
CA ALA A 139 -9.49 14.17 10.21
C ALA A 139 -8.76 14.46 11.52
N LYS A 140 -9.44 14.31 12.66
CA LYS A 140 -8.82 14.48 14.00
C LYS A 140 -7.67 13.50 14.21
N PHE A 141 -7.88 12.22 13.87
CA PHE A 141 -6.83 11.21 13.96
C PHE A 141 -5.65 11.53 13.03
N ARG A 142 -5.91 11.95 11.79
CA ARG A 142 -4.85 12.34 10.84
C ARG A 142 -4.05 13.55 11.31
N ALA A 143 -4.70 14.55 11.90
CA ALA A 143 -4.03 15.71 12.48
C ALA A 143 -3.18 15.33 13.70
N TYR A 144 -3.71 14.47 14.59
CA TYR A 144 -2.95 13.91 15.71
C TYR A 144 -1.71 13.12 15.24
N GLN A 145 -1.90 12.26 14.23
CA GLN A 145 -0.83 11.51 13.59
C GLN A 145 0.23 12.41 12.96
N PHE A 146 -0.18 13.51 12.35
CA PHE A 146 0.75 14.50 11.81
C PHE A 146 1.65 15.10 12.89
N VAL A 147 1.10 15.43 14.07
CA VAL A 147 1.89 15.94 15.20
C VAL A 147 2.89 14.91 15.70
N LEU A 148 2.46 13.65 15.91
CA LEU A 148 3.37 12.59 16.33
C LEU A 148 4.50 12.36 15.33
N ARG A 149 4.17 12.31 14.03
CA ARG A 149 5.16 12.16 12.95
C ARG A 149 6.13 13.32 12.89
N ALA A 150 5.65 14.55 13.06
CA ALA A 150 6.51 15.73 13.13
C ALA A 150 7.52 15.62 14.29
N LEU A 151 7.05 15.23 15.48
CA LEU A 151 7.91 15.01 16.64
C LEU A 151 8.93 13.89 16.42
N MET A 152 8.54 12.80 15.75
CA MET A 152 9.46 11.72 15.36
C MET A 152 10.54 12.23 14.41
N VAL A 153 10.16 12.96 13.35
CA VAL A 153 11.10 13.51 12.37
C VAL A 153 12.08 14.49 13.05
N ILE A 154 11.58 15.38 13.91
CA ILE A 154 12.43 16.32 14.65
C ILE A 154 13.40 15.56 15.57
N SER A 155 12.90 14.58 16.34
CA SER A 155 13.73 13.79 17.24
C SER A 155 14.81 13.01 16.49
N PHE A 156 14.49 12.50 15.30
CA PHE A 156 15.45 11.83 14.43
C PHE A 156 16.52 12.80 13.90
N VAL A 157 16.12 13.96 13.38
CA VAL A 157 17.07 14.96 12.86
C VAL A 157 18.02 15.41 13.96
N LEU A 158 17.48 15.69 15.16
CA LEU A 158 18.28 16.03 16.33
C LEU A 158 19.20 14.88 16.76
N TYR A 159 18.72 13.63 16.74
CA TYR A 159 19.56 12.47 17.02
C TYR A 159 20.72 12.36 16.02
N TRP A 160 20.44 12.54 14.72
CA TRP A 160 21.43 12.47 13.65
C TRP A 160 22.48 13.58 13.76
N THR A 161 22.08 14.81 14.05
CA THR A 161 23.01 15.94 14.19
C THR A 161 23.74 15.95 15.53
N ALA A 162 23.07 15.57 16.63
CA ALA A 162 23.67 15.47 17.96
C ALA A 162 24.70 14.33 18.06
N GLY A 163 24.53 13.26 17.26
CA GLY A 163 25.50 12.17 17.16
C GLY A 163 26.91 12.63 16.77
N TRP A 164 27.05 13.85 16.24
CA TRP A 164 28.33 14.43 15.83
C TRP A 164 29.00 15.25 16.94
N GLY A 165 28.31 15.55 18.05
CA GLY A 165 28.82 16.46 19.09
C GLY A 165 28.61 16.04 20.54
N SER A 166 27.56 15.28 20.87
CA SER A 166 27.29 14.84 22.25
C SER A 166 26.49 13.54 22.32
N ALA A 167 27.12 12.50 22.89
CA ALA A 167 26.49 11.19 23.09
C ALA A 167 25.27 11.24 24.04
N ALA A 168 25.30 12.13 25.05
CA ALA A 168 24.20 12.33 25.97
C ALA A 168 22.96 12.91 25.26
N LEU A 169 23.18 13.90 24.38
CA LEU A 169 22.11 14.50 23.60
C LEU A 169 21.53 13.51 22.59
N ALA A 170 22.37 12.70 21.94
CA ALA A 170 21.91 11.64 21.04
C ALA A 170 21.04 10.61 21.78
N THR A 171 21.46 10.15 22.97
CA THR A 171 20.69 9.20 23.79
C THR A 171 19.34 9.80 24.21
N PHE A 172 19.31 11.07 24.61
CA PHE A 172 18.09 11.80 24.93
C PHE A 172 17.13 11.89 23.73
N CYS A 173 17.64 12.26 22.56
CA CYS A 173 16.84 12.38 21.33
C CYS A 173 16.27 11.02 20.89
N PHE A 174 17.07 9.96 20.97
CA PHE A 174 16.59 8.59 20.70
C PHE A 174 15.52 8.16 21.71
N GLY A 175 15.71 8.44 23.00
CA GLY A 175 14.71 8.14 24.02
C GLY A 175 13.37 8.86 23.77
N ASN A 176 13.39 10.09 23.27
CA ASN A 176 12.17 10.79 22.86
C ASN A 176 11.56 10.20 21.60
N PHE A 177 12.37 9.86 20.59
CA PHE A 177 11.90 9.16 19.40
C PHE A 177 11.17 7.85 19.77
N PHE A 178 11.77 7.05 20.66
CA PHE A 178 11.17 5.82 21.17
C PHE A 178 9.80 6.05 21.81
N LYS A 179 9.69 7.02 22.72
CA LYS A 179 8.43 7.34 23.41
C LYS A 179 7.34 7.76 22.42
N VAL A 180 7.69 8.60 21.45
CA VAL A 180 6.73 9.05 20.42
C VAL A 180 6.34 7.89 19.50
N ALA A 181 7.28 7.02 19.11
CA ALA A 181 6.98 5.82 18.33
C ALA A 181 6.05 4.85 19.07
N ALA A 182 6.25 4.66 20.37
CA ALA A 182 5.36 3.84 21.21
C ALA A 182 3.95 4.45 21.30
N LEU A 183 3.86 5.76 21.50
CA LEU A 183 2.57 6.47 21.49
C LEU A 183 1.88 6.36 20.13
N ASN A 184 2.65 6.47 19.04
CA ASN A 184 2.16 6.30 17.68
C ASN A 184 1.57 4.90 17.49
N PHE A 185 2.30 3.86 17.87
CA PHE A 185 1.82 2.47 17.83
C PHE A 185 0.52 2.28 18.63
N VAL A 186 0.45 2.77 19.87
CA VAL A 186 -0.77 2.65 20.70
C VAL A 186 -1.96 3.35 20.03
N SER A 187 -1.73 4.51 19.41
CA SER A 187 -2.79 5.23 18.73
C SER A 187 -3.31 4.50 17.47
N PHE A 188 -2.43 3.82 16.73
CA PHE A 188 -2.81 2.96 15.61
C PHE A 188 -3.56 1.70 16.06
N LEU A 189 -3.10 1.08 17.14
CA LEU A 189 -3.77 -0.06 17.76
C LEU A 189 -5.21 0.29 18.14
N ALA A 190 -5.40 1.42 18.84
CA ALA A 190 -6.71 1.89 19.27
C ALA A 190 -7.63 2.27 18.09
N TYR A 191 -7.10 2.94 17.06
CA TYR A 191 -7.90 3.47 15.96
C TYR A 191 -8.20 2.45 14.85
N ASN A 192 -7.21 1.65 14.43
CA ASN A 192 -7.32 0.74 13.28
C ASN A 192 -7.62 -0.70 13.67
N HIS A 193 -7.09 -1.18 14.80
CA HIS A 193 -7.14 -2.60 15.15
C HIS A 193 -8.19 -2.93 16.22
N GLY A 194 -8.63 -1.94 17.00
CA GLY A 194 -9.66 -2.11 18.02
C GLY A 194 -9.21 -3.01 19.16
N THR A 195 -10.05 -3.97 19.54
CA THR A 195 -9.76 -4.88 20.66
C THR A 195 -8.68 -5.91 20.29
N PRO A 196 -7.66 -6.12 21.14
CA PRO A 196 -6.64 -7.15 20.92
C PRO A 196 -7.23 -8.56 20.77
N GLN A 197 -6.79 -9.30 19.77
CA GLN A 197 -7.16 -10.71 19.57
C GLN A 197 -5.91 -11.58 19.51
N LEU A 198 -5.91 -12.70 20.25
CA LEU A 198 -4.80 -13.66 20.27
C LEU A 198 -4.96 -14.68 19.13
N ASN A 199 -4.98 -14.21 17.88
CA ASN A 199 -5.02 -15.06 16.69
C ASN A 199 -3.96 -14.67 15.66
N ALA A 200 -3.57 -15.62 14.81
CA ALA A 200 -2.52 -15.43 13.83
C ALA A 200 -2.84 -14.31 12.82
N ALA A 201 -4.12 -14.19 12.41
CA ALA A 201 -4.56 -13.16 11.47
C ALA A 201 -4.42 -11.74 12.04
N TYR A 202 -4.75 -11.55 13.32
CA TYR A 202 -4.58 -10.29 14.04
C TYR A 202 -3.11 -9.96 14.22
N GLY A 203 -2.29 -10.93 14.63
CA GLY A 203 -0.84 -10.77 14.74
C GLY A 203 -0.20 -10.38 13.41
N GLN A 204 -0.60 -11.01 12.29
CA GLN A 204 -0.11 -10.67 10.96
C GLN A 204 -0.49 -9.24 10.56
N ARG A 205 -1.74 -8.82 10.79
CA ARG A 205 -2.18 -7.44 10.51
C ARG A 205 -1.39 -6.42 11.32
N LEU A 206 -1.14 -6.71 12.60
CA LEU A 206 -0.40 -5.82 13.48
C LEU A 206 1.05 -5.66 13.04
N VAL A 207 1.76 -6.74 12.71
CA VAL A 207 3.17 -6.72 12.26
C VAL A 207 3.33 -6.03 10.89
N MET A 208 2.29 -6.05 10.06
CA MET A 208 2.26 -5.35 8.78
C MET A 208 2.09 -3.83 8.92
N ASP A 209 1.58 -3.36 10.05
CA ASP A 209 1.35 -1.93 10.26
C ASP A 209 2.68 -1.17 10.41
N PRO A 210 2.89 -0.07 9.67
CA PRO A 210 4.10 0.74 9.77
C PRO A 210 4.49 1.17 11.19
N ALA A 211 3.51 1.54 12.02
CA ALA A 211 3.79 2.00 13.38
C ALA A 211 4.36 0.87 14.26
N THR A 212 3.87 -0.36 14.07
CA THR A 212 4.43 -1.55 14.71
C THR A 212 5.87 -1.80 14.27
N GLN A 213 6.17 -1.63 12.98
CA GLN A 213 7.53 -1.79 12.47
C GLN A 213 8.47 -0.76 13.13
N SER A 214 8.07 0.51 13.17
CA SER A 214 8.79 1.59 13.86
C SER A 214 9.10 1.24 15.31
N LEU A 215 8.12 0.71 16.06
CA LEU A 215 8.31 0.29 17.44
C LEU A 215 9.25 -0.91 17.59
N LEU A 216 9.09 -1.97 16.76
CA LEU A 216 9.95 -3.15 16.81
C LEU A 216 11.41 -2.81 16.52
N PHE A 217 11.66 -1.91 15.57
CA PHE A 217 13.00 -1.41 15.32
C PHE A 217 13.54 -0.57 16.48
N CYS A 218 12.73 0.31 17.07
CA CYS A 218 13.14 1.05 18.27
C CYS A 218 13.53 0.11 19.43
N LEU A 219 12.81 -0.99 19.62
CA LEU A 219 13.13 -2.01 20.62
C LEU A 219 14.44 -2.74 20.31
N LEU A 220 14.75 -2.95 19.04
CA LEU A 220 16.02 -3.55 18.60
C LEU A 220 17.22 -2.70 19.01
N PHE A 221 17.10 -1.36 18.94
CA PHE A 221 18.13 -0.41 19.36
C PHE A 221 18.12 -0.07 20.85
N TRP A 222 17.23 -0.66 21.65
CA TRP A 222 17.32 -0.56 23.11
C TRP A 222 18.47 -1.40 23.66
N PHE A 223 18.81 -2.51 22.99
CA PHE A 223 19.83 -3.46 23.42
C PHE A 223 21.21 -3.22 22.78
N SER A 224 21.34 -2.21 21.91
CA SER A 224 22.57 -1.91 21.17
C SER A 224 22.69 -0.41 20.92
N SER A 225 23.90 0.14 20.83
CA SER A 225 24.10 1.52 20.38
C SER A 225 23.37 1.74 19.05
N PRO A 226 22.53 2.79 18.93
CA PRO A 226 21.73 2.98 17.73
C PRO A 226 22.63 3.22 16.52
N TYR A 227 22.55 2.35 15.52
CA TYR A 227 23.21 2.55 14.24
C TYR A 227 22.35 3.52 13.44
N ALA A 228 22.82 4.75 13.27
CA ALA A 228 21.98 5.83 12.75
C ALA A 228 21.40 5.51 11.35
N LEU A 229 22.13 4.76 10.51
CA LEU A 229 21.64 4.33 9.20
C LEU A 229 20.47 3.34 9.28
N ALA A 230 20.34 2.58 10.37
CA ALA A 230 19.26 1.63 10.51
C ALA A 230 17.90 2.28 10.85
N PHE A 231 17.90 3.58 11.17
CA PHE A 231 16.68 4.37 11.35
C PHE A 231 16.11 4.95 10.04
N PHE A 232 16.93 5.01 8.98
CA PHE A 232 16.51 5.59 7.70
C PHE A 232 15.27 4.92 7.08
N PRO A 233 15.14 3.59 7.05
CA PRO A 233 13.95 2.93 6.47
C PRO A 233 12.65 3.34 7.18
N ILE A 234 12.71 3.47 8.52
CA ILE A 234 11.58 3.88 9.36
C ILE A 234 11.22 5.33 9.09
N LEU A 235 12.23 6.19 9.13
CA LEU A 235 12.06 7.63 8.91
C LEU A 235 11.49 7.90 7.53
N LEU A 236 11.98 7.21 6.50
CA LEU A 236 11.54 7.44 5.12
C LEU A 236 10.03 7.27 4.98
N ASN A 237 9.46 6.25 5.63
CA ASN A 237 8.02 6.04 5.59
C ASN A 237 7.25 7.15 6.33
N GLU A 238 7.71 7.55 7.52
CA GLU A 238 7.06 8.60 8.30
C GLU A 238 7.20 10.00 7.64
N ILE A 239 8.33 10.29 6.99
CA ILE A 239 8.58 11.53 6.25
C ILE A 239 7.59 11.69 5.10
N VAL A 240 7.34 10.64 4.32
CA VAL A 240 6.42 10.73 3.18
C VAL A 240 5.02 11.08 3.65
N HIS A 241 4.57 10.45 4.74
CA HIS A 241 3.29 10.77 5.35
C HIS A 241 3.23 12.19 5.94
N PHE A 242 4.29 12.60 6.65
CA PHE A 242 4.41 13.95 7.18
C PHE A 242 4.36 15.00 6.07
N ALA A 243 5.16 14.83 5.02
CA ALA A 243 5.30 15.79 3.93
C ALA A 243 4.00 15.92 3.12
N SER A 244 3.28 14.81 2.90
CA SER A 244 1.98 14.81 2.23
C SER A 244 0.92 15.61 3.01
N PHE A 245 0.88 15.44 4.33
CA PHE A 245 -0.06 16.21 5.17
C PHE A 245 0.39 17.67 5.31
N ALA A 246 1.69 17.94 5.46
CA ALA A 246 2.24 19.29 5.51
C ALA A 246 1.93 20.08 4.24
N SER A 247 2.06 19.46 3.07
CA SER A 247 1.67 20.06 1.79
C SER A 247 0.19 20.44 1.77
N SER A 248 -0.69 19.54 2.25
CA SER A 248 -2.14 19.80 2.35
C SER A 248 -2.45 20.93 3.34
N LEU A 249 -1.72 20.98 4.47
CA LEU A 249 -1.88 22.00 5.50
C LEU A 249 -1.43 23.39 5.00
N LEU A 250 -0.29 23.47 4.32
CA LEU A 250 0.20 24.73 3.73
C LEU A 250 -0.78 25.26 2.68
N ALA A 251 -1.35 24.38 1.85
CA ALA A 251 -2.39 24.75 0.90
C ALA A 251 -3.66 25.27 1.60
N ALA A 252 -4.10 24.61 2.69
CA ALA A 252 -5.25 25.06 3.48
C ALA A 252 -5.02 26.41 4.19
N LEU A 253 -3.77 26.75 4.47
CA LEU A 253 -3.34 28.05 5.03
C LEU A 253 -3.17 29.15 3.96
N GLY A 254 -3.39 28.84 2.68
CA GLY A 254 -3.17 29.79 1.58
C GLY A 254 -1.69 30.09 1.32
N SER A 255 -0.76 29.25 1.80
CA SER A 255 0.68 29.43 1.60
C SER A 255 1.16 28.77 0.32
N ASN A 256 1.89 29.52 -0.49
CA ASN A 256 2.54 29.01 -1.71
C ASN A 256 3.85 28.27 -1.43
N ALA A 257 4.30 28.19 -0.16
CA ALA A 257 5.54 27.53 0.21
C ALA A 257 5.57 26.05 -0.22
N GLY A 258 4.44 25.35 -0.11
CA GLY A 258 4.30 23.96 -0.55
C GLY A 258 4.55 23.81 -2.06
N SER A 259 3.93 24.66 -2.88
CA SER A 259 4.11 24.65 -4.34
C SER A 259 5.54 25.03 -4.77
N THR A 260 6.17 25.95 -4.04
CA THR A 260 7.55 26.38 -4.29
C THR A 260 8.52 25.25 -3.99
N LEU A 261 8.35 24.58 -2.85
CA LEU A 261 9.16 23.44 -2.43
C LEU A 261 8.97 22.24 -3.36
N GLU A 262 7.73 22.00 -3.82
CA GLU A 262 7.41 20.95 -4.78
C GLU A 262 8.16 21.16 -6.10
N THR A 263 8.12 22.38 -6.64
CA THR A 263 8.75 22.73 -7.92
C THR A 263 10.28 22.80 -7.82
N ALA A 264 10.82 23.34 -6.73
CA ALA A 264 12.25 23.59 -6.58
C ALA A 264 13.06 22.32 -6.22
N VAL A 265 12.46 21.43 -5.41
CA VAL A 265 13.15 20.29 -4.78
C VAL A 265 12.54 18.96 -5.20
N PHE A 266 11.22 18.78 -5.02
CA PHE A 266 10.59 17.47 -5.25
C PHE A 266 10.58 17.09 -6.73
N ASP A 267 10.27 18.02 -7.63
CA ASP A 267 10.24 17.74 -9.07
C ASP A 267 11.61 17.35 -9.66
N LYS A 268 12.71 17.68 -8.97
CA LYS A 268 14.06 17.25 -9.37
C LYS A 268 14.43 15.88 -8.81
N ILE A 269 14.01 15.57 -7.58
CA ILE A 269 14.47 14.37 -6.85
C ILE A 269 13.51 13.19 -7.03
N MET A 270 12.21 13.43 -6.98
CA MET A 270 11.19 12.37 -6.95
C MET A 270 11.11 11.50 -8.22
N PRO A 271 11.38 12.00 -9.45
CA PRO A 271 11.44 11.13 -10.63
C PRO A 271 12.45 9.98 -10.48
N TYR A 272 13.60 10.25 -9.86
CA TYR A 272 14.62 9.23 -9.59
C TYR A 272 14.18 8.25 -8.50
N PHE A 273 13.42 8.72 -7.51
CA PHE A 273 12.89 7.88 -6.44
C PHE A 273 11.79 6.94 -6.94
N VAL A 274 10.78 7.49 -7.64
CA VAL A 274 9.61 6.75 -8.13
C VAL A 274 9.96 5.81 -9.30
N GLY A 275 10.93 6.22 -10.11
CA GLY A 275 11.45 5.45 -11.23
C GLY A 275 11.04 6.03 -12.60
N PRO A 276 11.84 5.74 -13.65
CA PRO A 276 11.75 6.40 -14.96
C PRO A 276 10.47 6.11 -15.75
N GLN A 277 9.70 5.08 -15.38
CA GLN A 277 8.49 4.66 -16.09
C GLN A 277 7.26 5.52 -15.76
N THR A 278 7.36 6.42 -14.77
CA THR A 278 6.22 7.23 -14.32
C THR A 278 6.33 8.63 -14.89
N PRO A 279 5.32 9.17 -15.62
CA PRO A 279 5.40 10.48 -16.24
C PRO A 279 5.18 11.60 -15.20
N TRP A 280 6.18 11.79 -14.31
CA TRP A 280 6.10 12.61 -13.09
C TRP A 280 5.55 14.03 -13.32
N HIS A 281 6.06 14.74 -14.32
CA HIS A 281 5.66 16.12 -14.61
C HIS A 281 4.23 16.27 -15.13
N THR A 282 3.60 15.18 -15.57
CA THR A 282 2.21 15.18 -16.05
C THR A 282 1.20 14.82 -14.96
N LEU A 283 1.69 14.38 -13.78
CA LEU A 283 0.84 13.98 -12.68
C LEU A 283 0.35 15.19 -11.87
N ASN A 284 -0.91 15.13 -11.44
CA ASN A 284 -1.43 16.07 -10.44
C ASN A 284 -0.83 15.80 -9.05
N THR A 285 -0.93 16.76 -8.13
CA THR A 285 -0.32 16.68 -6.79
C THR A 285 -0.71 15.40 -6.02
N HIS A 286 -1.99 15.00 -6.08
CA HIS A 286 -2.44 13.77 -5.42
C HIS A 286 -1.82 12.51 -6.06
N ALA A 287 -1.72 12.45 -7.39
CA ALA A 287 -1.10 11.32 -8.10
C ALA A 287 0.41 11.26 -7.87
N LYS A 288 1.09 12.40 -7.75
CA LYS A 288 2.51 12.47 -7.34
C LYS A 288 2.70 11.82 -5.97
N TRP A 289 1.92 12.22 -4.97
CA TRP A 289 1.98 11.61 -3.63
C TRP A 289 1.65 10.12 -3.65
N ALA A 290 0.62 9.70 -4.42
CA ALA A 290 0.27 8.29 -4.56
C ALA A 290 1.41 7.45 -5.17
N ALA A 291 2.11 7.98 -6.16
CA ALA A 291 3.26 7.32 -6.78
C ALA A 291 4.42 7.16 -5.79
N VAL A 292 4.70 8.20 -4.99
CA VAL A 292 5.68 8.14 -3.90
C VAL A 292 5.27 7.08 -2.87
N TYR A 293 4.02 7.11 -2.38
CA TYR A 293 3.50 6.15 -1.41
C TYR A 293 3.62 4.69 -1.89
N HIS A 294 3.33 4.43 -3.15
CA HIS A 294 3.43 3.09 -3.72
C HIS A 294 4.89 2.61 -3.80
N ARG A 295 5.83 3.52 -4.07
CA ARG A 295 7.25 3.19 -4.22
C ARG A 295 7.97 3.04 -2.89
N THR A 296 7.61 3.84 -1.88
CA THR A 296 8.31 3.91 -0.59
C THR A 296 8.55 2.54 0.06
N PRO A 297 7.56 1.64 0.19
CA PRO A 297 7.78 0.33 0.81
C PRO A 297 8.85 -0.53 0.11
N ALA A 298 8.98 -0.42 -1.22
CA ALA A 298 10.00 -1.15 -1.98
C ALA A 298 11.41 -0.59 -1.74
N VAL A 299 11.52 0.74 -1.61
CA VAL A 299 12.80 1.39 -1.27
C VAL A 299 13.20 1.07 0.16
N VAL A 300 12.27 1.16 1.11
CA VAL A 300 12.45 0.76 2.51
C VAL A 300 12.95 -0.69 2.58
N ALA A 301 12.30 -1.62 1.88
CA ALA A 301 12.72 -3.01 1.82
C ALA A 301 14.14 -3.20 1.27
N SER A 302 14.52 -2.44 0.24
CA SER A 302 15.87 -2.48 -0.32
C SER A 302 16.92 -1.97 0.67
N LEU A 303 16.60 -0.88 1.40
CA LEU A 303 17.46 -0.36 2.46
C LEU A 303 17.59 -1.35 3.61
N ASP A 304 16.51 -2.02 4.02
CA ASP A 304 16.53 -3.04 5.07
C ASP A 304 17.50 -4.19 4.73
N VAL A 305 17.48 -4.67 3.48
CA VAL A 305 18.42 -5.69 3.00
C VAL A 305 19.86 -5.15 3.01
N ALA A 306 20.08 -3.92 2.53
CA ALA A 306 21.40 -3.30 2.50
C ALA A 306 21.99 -3.09 3.91
N ILE A 307 21.17 -2.70 4.89
CA ILE A 307 21.57 -2.60 6.30
C ILE A 307 21.91 -4.00 6.83
N GLY A 308 21.09 -5.01 6.57
CA GLY A 308 21.36 -6.40 6.98
C GLY A 308 22.71 -6.92 6.46
N LEU A 309 23.06 -6.61 5.21
CA LEU A 309 24.38 -6.92 4.64
C LEU A 309 25.51 -6.09 5.26
N SER A 310 25.26 -4.81 5.50
CA SER A 310 26.25 -3.92 6.14
C SER A 310 26.63 -4.41 7.54
N LEU A 311 25.66 -4.90 8.31
CA LEU A 311 25.90 -5.51 9.62
C LEU A 311 26.75 -6.79 9.53
N ILE A 312 26.65 -7.56 8.44
CA ILE A 312 27.55 -8.71 8.21
C ILE A 312 28.98 -8.23 8.00
N PHE A 313 29.19 -7.21 7.16
CA PHE A 313 30.52 -6.64 6.95
C PHE A 313 31.09 -6.02 8.23
N GLU A 314 30.25 -5.45 9.09
CA GLU A 314 30.65 -4.92 10.39
C GLU A 314 31.25 -6.00 11.32
N LEU A 315 30.90 -7.29 11.15
CA LEU A 315 31.55 -8.39 11.87
C LEU A 315 33.05 -8.50 11.59
N LEU A 316 33.51 -7.98 10.44
CA LEU A 316 34.92 -7.94 10.08
C LEU A 316 35.67 -6.81 10.80
N THR A 317 34.95 -5.92 11.49
CA THR A 317 35.52 -4.80 12.22
C THR A 317 35.67 -5.11 13.72
N PRO A 318 36.58 -4.41 14.44
CA PRO A 318 36.73 -4.56 15.89
C PRO A 318 35.47 -4.17 16.69
N ALA A 319 34.60 -3.34 16.12
CA ALA A 319 33.35 -2.86 16.73
C ALA A 319 32.17 -3.84 16.57
N ARG A 320 32.44 -5.15 16.50
CA ARG A 320 31.44 -6.18 16.22
C ARG A 320 30.28 -6.16 17.21
N ASN A 321 29.06 -6.00 16.70
CA ASN A 321 27.83 -6.13 17.48
C ASN A 321 27.04 -7.38 17.06
N PHE A 322 27.48 -8.55 17.55
CA PHE A 322 26.87 -9.84 17.19
C PHE A 322 25.39 -9.93 17.56
N MET A 323 25.01 -9.36 18.71
CA MET A 323 23.62 -9.39 19.17
C MET A 323 22.71 -8.60 18.24
N LEU A 324 23.13 -7.41 17.83
CA LEU A 324 22.39 -6.58 16.87
C LEU A 324 22.19 -7.32 15.54
N LEU A 325 23.23 -7.97 15.02
CA LEU A 325 23.13 -8.77 13.81
C LEU A 325 22.08 -9.89 13.97
N LEU A 326 22.16 -10.67 15.04
CA LEU A 326 21.23 -11.79 15.25
C LEU A 326 19.78 -11.30 15.32
N VAL A 327 19.50 -10.28 16.14
CA VAL A 327 18.15 -9.75 16.31
C VAL A 327 17.63 -9.10 15.01
N TYR A 328 18.48 -8.38 14.29
CA TYR A 328 18.12 -7.74 13.01
C TYR A 328 17.77 -8.77 11.94
N TRP A 329 18.54 -9.85 11.84
CA TRP A 329 18.25 -10.93 10.90
C TRP A 329 17.02 -11.74 11.29
N GLN A 330 16.69 -11.89 12.57
CA GLN A 330 15.39 -12.45 12.98
C GLN A 330 14.22 -11.54 12.60
N LEU A 331 14.36 -10.22 12.78
CA LEU A 331 13.35 -9.25 12.36
C LEU A 331 13.15 -9.29 10.84
N LEU A 332 14.25 -9.31 10.07
CA LEU A 332 14.21 -9.46 8.61
C LEU A 332 13.53 -10.76 8.21
N ARG A 333 13.81 -11.88 8.87
CA ARG A 333 13.18 -13.17 8.60
C ARG A 333 11.66 -13.10 8.80
N ILE A 334 11.20 -12.54 9.92
CA ILE A 334 9.77 -12.36 10.19
C ILE A 334 9.12 -11.49 9.11
N ARG A 335 9.75 -10.36 8.77
CA ARG A 335 9.23 -9.46 7.73
C ARG A 335 9.28 -10.10 6.35
N TYR A 336 10.28 -10.92 6.05
CA TYR A 336 10.43 -11.61 4.77
C TYR A 336 9.27 -12.57 4.53
N MET A 337 8.81 -13.28 5.56
CA MET A 337 7.69 -14.21 5.43
C MET A 337 6.41 -13.50 4.97
N ILE A 338 6.21 -12.24 5.38
CA ILE A 338 4.93 -11.55 5.25
C ILE A 338 4.97 -10.45 4.16
N SER A 339 6.08 -9.74 3.98
CA SER A 339 6.20 -8.59 3.06
C SER A 339 6.65 -9.03 1.65
N PRO A 340 5.82 -8.85 0.61
CA PRO A 340 6.22 -9.16 -0.76
C PRO A 340 7.32 -8.22 -1.28
N GLN A 341 7.36 -6.96 -0.82
CA GLN A 341 8.40 -6.00 -1.20
C GLN A 341 9.78 -6.45 -0.72
N LEU A 342 9.86 -7.02 0.48
CA LEU A 342 11.11 -7.54 1.02
C LEU A 342 11.58 -8.79 0.27
N LYS A 343 10.66 -9.68 -0.12
CA LYS A 343 10.99 -10.82 -1.00
C LYS A 343 11.58 -10.36 -2.32
N ASN A 344 10.97 -9.37 -2.96
CA ASN A 344 11.47 -8.79 -4.19
C ASN A 344 12.86 -8.16 -4.01
N ALA A 345 13.10 -7.45 -2.91
CA ALA A 345 14.40 -6.87 -2.61
C ALA A 345 15.51 -7.94 -2.45
N PHE A 346 15.22 -9.06 -1.79
CA PHE A 346 16.16 -10.19 -1.74
C PHE A 346 16.37 -10.85 -3.10
N ALA A 347 15.32 -10.95 -3.94
CA ALA A 347 15.45 -11.46 -5.30
C ALA A 347 16.24 -10.50 -6.23
N ASP A 348 16.13 -9.19 -6.02
CA ASP A 348 16.96 -8.17 -6.69
C ASP A 348 18.42 -8.32 -6.26
N LEU A 349 18.68 -8.52 -4.96
CA LEU A 349 20.02 -8.78 -4.43
C LEU A 349 20.63 -10.04 -5.05
N ASP A 350 19.89 -11.15 -5.08
CA ASP A 350 20.35 -12.42 -5.66
C ASP A 350 20.69 -12.28 -7.14
N ARG A 351 19.86 -11.56 -7.90
CA ARG A 351 20.16 -11.20 -9.31
C ARG A 351 21.42 -10.35 -9.43
N GLY A 352 21.62 -9.39 -8.53
CA GLY A 352 22.82 -8.55 -8.49
C GLY A 352 24.08 -9.37 -8.24
N ILE A 353 24.04 -10.26 -7.25
CA ILE A 353 25.15 -11.18 -6.94
C ILE A 353 25.42 -12.09 -8.14
N THR A 354 24.39 -12.71 -8.70
CA THR A 354 24.51 -13.58 -9.88
C THR A 354 25.16 -12.84 -11.05
N THR A 355 24.73 -11.60 -11.33
CA THR A 355 25.31 -10.77 -12.40
C THR A 355 26.79 -10.48 -12.15
N LEU A 356 27.19 -10.21 -10.90
CA LEU A 356 28.58 -9.96 -10.53
C LEU A 356 29.44 -11.22 -10.64
N VAL A 357 28.92 -12.35 -10.14
CA VAL A 357 29.60 -13.64 -10.08
C VAL A 357 29.89 -14.20 -11.47
N TYR A 358 28.93 -14.07 -12.40
CA TYR A 358 29.06 -14.53 -13.77
C TYR A 358 29.55 -13.45 -14.75
N HIS A 359 29.99 -12.29 -14.24
CA HIS A 359 30.58 -11.25 -15.07
C HIS A 359 31.90 -11.76 -15.69
N PRO A 360 32.22 -11.47 -16.96
CA PRO A 360 33.45 -11.97 -17.62
C PRO A 360 34.77 -11.60 -16.94
N ARG A 361 34.76 -10.56 -16.08
CA ARG A 361 35.92 -10.11 -15.30
C ARG A 361 36.01 -10.72 -13.90
N CYS A 362 35.02 -11.52 -13.48
CA CYS A 362 35.00 -12.15 -12.17
C CYS A 362 35.85 -13.45 -12.20
N PRO A 363 36.73 -13.69 -11.21
CA PRO A 363 37.49 -14.92 -11.13
C PRO A 363 36.59 -16.17 -11.07
N ALA A 364 36.87 -17.19 -11.88
CA ALA A 364 36.06 -18.42 -11.97
C ALA A 364 35.89 -19.16 -10.62
N ILE A 365 36.83 -18.96 -9.68
CA ILE A 365 36.74 -19.51 -8.33
C ILE A 365 35.55 -18.94 -7.54
N VAL A 366 35.17 -17.69 -7.78
CA VAL A 366 34.02 -17.04 -7.14
C VAL A 366 32.72 -17.68 -7.62
N ALA A 367 32.59 -17.92 -8.93
CA ALA A 367 31.43 -18.63 -9.50
C ALA A 367 31.32 -20.07 -9.00
N THR A 368 32.44 -20.77 -8.92
CA THR A 368 32.49 -22.14 -8.39
C THR A 368 32.07 -22.18 -6.91
N GLY A 369 32.57 -21.24 -6.10
CA GLY A 369 32.22 -21.11 -4.69
C GLY A 369 30.74 -20.78 -4.49
N TYR A 370 30.21 -19.80 -5.24
CA TYR A 370 28.81 -19.41 -5.17
C TYR A 370 27.86 -20.55 -5.59
N THR A 371 28.19 -21.32 -6.64
CA THR A 371 27.40 -22.48 -7.07
C THR A 371 27.34 -23.56 -5.98
N LYS A 372 28.46 -23.85 -5.31
CA LYS A 372 28.47 -24.79 -4.17
C LYS A 372 27.59 -24.29 -3.02
N LEU A 373 27.64 -22.99 -2.73
CA LEU A 373 26.86 -22.37 -1.67
C LEU A 373 25.36 -22.42 -1.99
N GLN A 374 24.95 -22.14 -3.23
CA GLN A 374 23.58 -22.33 -3.71
C GLN A 374 23.13 -23.79 -3.58
N GLY A 375 24.00 -24.76 -3.90
CA GLY A 375 23.71 -26.19 -3.72
C GLY A 375 23.46 -26.57 -2.26
N MET A 376 24.27 -26.04 -1.33
CA MET A 376 24.04 -26.23 0.11
C MET A 376 22.74 -25.59 0.58
N LEU A 377 22.42 -24.38 0.12
CA LEU A 377 21.18 -23.67 0.45
C LEU A 377 19.94 -24.37 -0.12
N ALA A 378 20.03 -24.95 -1.31
CA ALA A 378 18.93 -25.70 -1.92
C ALA A 378 18.58 -26.98 -1.13
N GLY A 379 19.53 -27.52 -0.37
CA GLY A 379 19.31 -28.62 0.57
C GLY A 379 18.72 -28.17 1.93
N MET A 380 18.70 -26.87 2.23
CA MET A 380 18.01 -26.34 3.40
C MET A 380 16.51 -26.19 3.08
N VAL A 381 15.66 -26.56 4.03
CA VAL A 381 14.19 -26.61 3.92
C VAL A 381 13.64 -25.38 3.19
N LYS A 382 13.02 -25.58 2.02
CA LYS A 382 12.24 -24.53 1.34
C LYS A 382 11.09 -24.14 2.25
N MET A 383 11.07 -22.89 2.70
CA MET A 383 9.92 -22.37 3.44
C MET A 383 8.71 -22.23 2.49
N PRO A 384 7.50 -22.69 2.87
CA PRO A 384 6.33 -22.59 2.03
C PRO A 384 6.03 -21.13 1.68
N THR A 385 5.64 -20.88 0.44
CA THR A 385 5.10 -19.60 0.00
C THR A 385 3.75 -19.31 0.71
N PRO A 386 3.30 -18.05 0.79
CA PRO A 386 2.01 -17.72 1.41
C PRO A 386 0.82 -18.43 0.75
N GLU A 387 0.91 -18.70 -0.56
CA GLU A 387 -0.07 -19.45 -1.34
C GLU A 387 -0.07 -20.94 -0.96
N GLU A 388 1.12 -21.54 -0.82
CA GLU A 388 1.28 -22.92 -0.32
C GLU A 388 0.84 -23.04 1.15
N TYR A 389 1.04 -22.01 1.97
CA TYR A 389 0.59 -21.98 3.37
C TYR A 389 -0.94 -21.88 3.49
N GLN A 390 -1.58 -21.10 2.61
CA GLN A 390 -3.05 -21.02 2.53
C GLN A 390 -3.66 -22.33 2.00
N GLN A 391 -3.00 -22.99 1.04
CA GLN A 391 -3.40 -24.32 0.57
C GLN A 391 -3.21 -25.39 1.66
N GLN A 392 -2.16 -25.31 2.47
CA GLN A 392 -1.92 -26.20 3.61
C GLN A 392 -2.94 -25.99 4.75
N GLN A 393 -3.41 -24.76 5.01
CA GLN A 393 -4.46 -24.50 6.00
C GLN A 393 -5.84 -25.00 5.56
N GLY A 394 -6.13 -25.04 4.25
CA GLY A 394 -7.33 -25.70 3.71
C GLY A 394 -7.29 -27.23 3.83
N GLN A 395 -6.10 -27.80 4.08
CA GLN A 395 -5.87 -29.21 4.35
C GLN A 395 -5.53 -29.45 5.84
N SER A 396 -6.31 -28.89 6.76
CA SER A 396 -6.27 -29.38 8.14
C SER A 396 -6.90 -30.78 8.21
N LYS A 397 -6.09 -31.81 7.93
CA LYS A 397 -6.23 -33.11 8.58
C LYS A 397 -5.71 -32.96 10.00
N CYS A 398 -6.61 -32.64 10.92
CA CYS A 398 -6.51 -33.11 12.30
C CYS A 398 -7.72 -34.00 12.58
N SER A 399 -7.64 -35.23 12.07
CA SER A 399 -8.18 -36.39 12.77
C SER A 399 -7.16 -36.71 13.86
N ILE A 400 -7.40 -36.21 15.07
CA ILE A 400 -6.83 -36.81 16.27
C ILE A 400 -7.99 -37.60 16.90
N MET A 401 -7.75 -38.90 17.09
CA MET A 401 -8.61 -39.82 17.83
C MET A 401 -8.98 -39.29 19.21
#